data_AF-A0A2V5R2B9-F1
#
_entry.id   AF-A0A2V5R2B9-F1
#
_cell.length_a   1.000
_cell.length_b   1.000
_cell.length_c   1.000
_cell.angle_alpha   90.00
_cell.angle_beta   90.00
_cell.angle_gamma   90.00
#
_symmetry.space_group_name_H-M   'P 1'
#
loop_
_entity.id
_entity.type
_entity.pdbx_description
1 polymer ?
#
loop_
_entity_poly.entity_id
_entity_poly.type
_entity_poly.pdbx_seq_one_letter_code
_entity_poly.pdbx_strand_id
1 'polypeptide(L)' 'MRVVDLIIEDVAFGGKGVGREHGKAIFVPYTIEGEKVSAEVIREK' A
#
# COMPACT_ATOMS: atom_id res chain seq x y z
N MET A 1 12.70 -2.28 9.70
CA MET A 1 11.26 -2.17 9.38
C MET A 1 10.94 -0.69 9.33
N ARG A 2 10.20 -0.22 8.32
CA ARG A 2 9.91 1.20 8.09
C ARG A 2 8.40 1.40 7.93
N VAL A 3 7.88 2.50 8.46
CA VAL A 3 6.48 2.91 8.28
C VAL A 3 6.41 3.95 7.16
N VAL A 4 5.37 3.84 6.34
CA VAL A 4 5.13 4.70 5.17
C VAL A 4 3.68 5.16 5.17
N ASP A 5 3.45 6.44 4.87
CA ASP A 5 2.10 6.97 4.66
C ASP A 5 1.73 6.87 3.20
N LEU A 6 0.59 6.24 2.90
CA LEU A 6 0.14 5.98 1.55
C LEU A 6 -1.30 6.45 1.36
N ILE A 7 -1.58 6.92 0.14
CA ILE A 7 -2.93 6.91 -0.40
C ILE A 7 -3.07 5.62 -1.21
N ILE A 8 -4.15 4.88 -0.98
CA ILE A 8 -4.47 3.71 -1.78
C ILE A 8 -5.12 4.19 -3.08
N GLU A 9 -4.44 3.96 -4.20
CA GLU A 9 -4.82 4.47 -5.52
C GLU A 9 -5.61 3.44 -6.33
N ASP A 10 -5.49 2.15 -5.99
CA ASP A 10 -6.11 1.05 -6.73
C ASP A 10 -6.22 -0.20 -5.83
N VAL A 11 -6.92 -1.24 -6.29
CA VAL A 11 -7.01 -2.55 -5.66
C VAL A 11 -6.50 -3.64 -6.60
N ALA A 12 -5.42 -4.32 -6.21
CA ALA A 12 -4.85 -5.41 -6.97
C ALA A 12 -5.72 -6.68 -6.93
N PHE A 13 -5.49 -7.57 -7.89
CA PHE A 13 -6.08 -8.92 -7.89
C PHE A 13 -5.83 -9.63 -6.55
N GLY A 14 -6.90 -10.12 -5.92
CA GLY A 14 -6.87 -10.67 -4.56
C GLY A 14 -7.24 -9.68 -3.45
N GLY A 15 -7.63 -8.44 -3.79
CA GLY A 15 -8.28 -7.50 -2.88
C GLY A 15 -7.34 -6.70 -1.99
N LYS A 16 -6.03 -6.65 -2.30
CA LYS A 16 -5.08 -5.80 -1.59
C LYS A 16 -5.06 -4.41 -2.22
N GLY A 17 -5.13 -3.37 -1.41
CA GLY A 17 -4.91 -2.01 -1.89
C GLY A 17 -3.48 -1.81 -2.40
N VAL A 18 -3.33 -0.91 -3.36
CA VAL A 18 -2.07 -0.54 -3.99
C VAL A 18 -1.82 0.94 -3.70
N GLY A 19 -0.79 1.22 -2.91
CA GLY A 19 -0.19 2.54 -2.80
C GLY A 19 1.15 2.60 -3.53
N ARG A 20 1.69 3.80 -3.75
CA ARG A 20 3.00 3.97 -4.38
C ARG A 20 3.87 4.90 -3.58
N GLU A 21 5.15 4.57 -3.51
CA GLU A 21 6.18 5.42 -2.93
C GLU A 21 7.48 5.29 -3.71
N HIS A 22 8.10 6.41 -4.08
CA HIS A 22 9.30 6.43 -4.93
C HIS A 22 9.17 5.57 -6.21
N GLY A 23 7.98 5.55 -6.81
CA GLY A 23 7.68 4.78 -8.02
C GLY A 23 7.48 3.27 -7.82
N LYS A 24 7.68 2.74 -6.60
CA LYS A 24 7.42 1.34 -6.26
C LYS A 24 5.99 1.14 -5.79
N ALA A 25 5.36 0.05 -6.23
CA ALA A 25 4.06 -0.36 -5.73
C ALA A 25 4.18 -1.05 -4.37
N ILE A 26 3.33 -0.68 -3.43
CA ILE A 26 3.23 -1.25 -2.09
C ILE A 26 1.83 -1.84 -1.94
N PHE A 27 1.77 -3.14 -1.63
CA PHE A 27 0.51 -3.87 -1.49
C PHE A 27 0.11 -3.95 -0.02
N VAL A 28 -1.05 -3.40 0.31
CA VAL A 28 -1.56 -3.29 1.68
C VAL A 28 -2.87 -4.08 1.81
N PRO A 29 -2.95 -5.11 2.68
CA PRO A 29 -4.20 -5.81 2.92
C PRO A 29 -5.17 -4.95 3.75
N TYR A 30 -6.47 -5.24 3.64
CA TYR A 30 -7.53 -4.61 4.45
C TYR A 30 -7.71 -3.11 4.21
N THR A 31 -7.58 -2.67 2.97
CA THR A 31 -7.77 -1.27 2.59
C THR A 31 -8.71 -1.11 1.40
N ILE A 32 -9.20 0.11 1.19
CA ILE A 32 -10.03 0.50 0.05
C ILE A 32 -9.40 1.65 -0.74
N GLU A 33 -9.79 1.81 -2.00
CA GLU A 33 -9.36 2.94 -2.84
C GLU A 33 -9.75 4.29 -2.20
N GLY A 34 -8.83 5.26 -2.25
CA GLY A 34 -8.97 6.59 -1.65
C GLY A 34 -8.61 6.66 -0.16
N GLU A 35 -8.37 5.53 0.49
CA GLU A 35 -8.00 5.49 1.91
C GLU A 35 -6.58 6.00 2.14
N LYS A 36 -6.40 6.80 3.21
CA LYS A 36 -5.08 7.20 3.70
C LYS A 36 -4.68 6.30 4.87
N VAL A 37 -3.54 5.62 4.74
CA VAL A 37 -3.06 4.66 5.74
C VAL A 37 -1.59 4.88 6.08
N SER A 38 -1.20 4.53 7.29
CA SER A 38 0.20 4.35 7.68
C SER A 38 0.49 2.84 7.72
N ALA A 39 1.37 2.36 6.84
CA ALA A 39 1.65 0.93 6.67
C ALA A 39 3.11 0.61 7.04
N GLU A 40 3.33 -0.51 7.71
CA GLU A 40 4.67 -1.03 7.96
C GLU A 40 5.13 -1.93 6.81
N VAL A 41 6.27 -1.61 6.22
CA VAL A 41 6.88 -2.42 5.17
C VAL A 41 7.63 -3.60 5.80
N ILE A 42 7.02 -4.79 5.69
CA ILE A 42 7.58 -6.05 6.21
C ILE A 42 8.45 -6.81 5.20
N ARG A 43 8.36 -6.49 3.90
CA ARG A 43 9.11 -7.15 2.82
C ARG A 43 9.27 -6.20 1.63
N GLU A 44 10.46 -6.15 1.05
CA GLU A 44 10.78 -5.43 -0.18
C GLU A 44 11.49 -6.39 -1.16
N LYS A 45 11.24 -6.22 -2.46
CA LYS A 45 11.92 -6.95 -3.54
C LYS A 45 12.45 -5.96 -4.57
#